data_AF-A0A6P0CHT8-F1
#
_entry.id   AF-A0A6P0CHT8-F1
#
_cell.length_a   1.000
_cell.length_b   1.000
_cell.length_c   1.000
_cell.angle_alpha   90.00
_cell.angle_beta   90.00
_cell.angle_gamma   90.00
#
_symmetry.space_group_name_H-M   'P 1'
#
loop_
_entity.id
_entity.type
_entity.pdbx_description
1 polymer ?
#
loop_
_entity_poly.entity_id
_entity_poly.type
_entity_poly.pdbx_seq_one_letter_code
_entity_poly.pdbx_strand_id
1 'polypeptide(L)'
;MGKTEKIKATKKSEDPKVGRARRMEAMAKASTVTFTLEPAVHRFMEALAKAAEMNLTHYMQKLVETHVIDAAPKNDPLAMRLAGKRHVINHALKTAAQLDAAGKFDEHFILTVIKEAEKDGEFAKQYAAALGGKDAEGTRAGERQRVSLNQQVGRVIKKAVGARSKRNENGKIARAQVTGSIISTYTLLEKPS
;
A
#
# COMPACT_ATOMS: atom_id res chain seq x y z
N MET A 1 68.20 2.79 18.07
CA MET A 1 67.16 3.32 17.14
C MET A 1 66.23 2.18 16.75
N GLY A 2 65.12 1.98 17.49
CA GLY A 2 64.12 0.95 17.19
C GLY A 2 62.98 1.54 16.36
N LYS A 3 62.70 0.97 15.18
CA LYS A 3 61.57 1.35 14.34
C LYS A 3 60.27 0.80 14.95
N THR A 4 59.40 1.66 15.42
CA THR A 4 58.00 1.33 15.70
C THR A 4 57.23 1.22 14.37
N GLU A 5 56.87 0.00 13.99
CA GLU A 5 55.89 -0.25 12.92
C GLU A 5 54.50 0.21 13.36
N LYS A 6 53.94 1.18 12.63
CA LYS A 6 52.53 1.55 12.76
C LYS A 6 51.68 0.49 12.06
N ILE A 7 51.03 -0.38 12.84
CA ILE A 7 49.96 -1.25 12.33
C ILE A 7 48.79 -0.36 11.92
N LYS A 8 48.63 -0.19 10.60
CA LYS A 8 47.51 0.54 9.99
C LYS A 8 46.28 -0.36 10.04
N ALA A 9 45.37 -0.10 10.98
CA ALA A 9 44.09 -0.81 11.04
C ALA A 9 43.28 -0.56 9.76
N THR A 10 43.21 -1.58 8.89
CA THR A 10 42.30 -1.62 7.75
C THR A 10 40.87 -1.71 8.28
N LYS A 11 40.18 -0.56 8.32
CA LYS A 11 38.72 -0.54 8.45
C LYS A 11 38.11 -1.30 7.28
N LYS A 12 37.69 -2.54 7.55
CA LYS A 12 36.87 -3.35 6.66
C LYS A 12 35.61 -2.54 6.37
N SER A 13 35.51 -1.98 5.18
CA SER A 13 34.30 -1.30 4.71
C SER A 13 33.19 -2.36 4.62
N GLU A 14 32.28 -2.39 5.59
CA GLU A 14 31.08 -3.21 5.50
C GLU A 14 30.30 -2.82 4.24
N ASP A 15 29.96 -3.83 3.44
CA ASP A 15 29.21 -3.64 2.20
C ASP A 15 27.88 -2.92 2.51
N PRO A 16 27.61 -1.74 1.92
CA PRO A 16 26.45 -0.92 2.24
C PRO A 16 25.11 -1.65 2.02
N LYS A 17 25.09 -2.72 1.21
CA LYS A 17 23.92 -3.59 1.03
C LYS A 17 23.61 -4.43 2.28
N VAL A 18 24.63 -4.94 2.97
CA VAL A 18 24.50 -5.75 4.20
C VAL A 18 24.03 -4.89 5.37
N GLY A 19 24.56 -3.67 5.50
CA GLY A 19 24.10 -2.69 6.50
C GLY A 19 22.64 -2.28 6.31
N ARG A 20 22.18 -2.13 5.06
CA ARG A 20 20.78 -1.83 4.75
C ARG A 20 19.84 -2.99 5.05
N ALA A 21 20.23 -4.23 4.73
CA ALA A 21 19.44 -5.42 5.02
C ALA A 21 19.23 -5.60 6.53
N ARG A 22 20.31 -5.49 7.33
CA ARG A 22 20.24 -5.55 8.80
C ARG A 22 19.37 -4.46 9.40
N ARG A 23 19.44 -3.22 8.88
CA ARG A 23 18.56 -2.12 9.33
C ARG A 23 17.09 -2.38 9.00
N MET A 24 16.79 -2.89 7.81
CA MET A 24 15.41 -3.24 7.43
C MET A 24 14.86 -4.36 8.31
N GLU A 25 15.68 -5.37 8.62
CA GLU A 25 15.30 -6.47 9.53
C GLU A 25 15.06 -5.96 10.96
N ALA A 26 15.93 -5.07 11.47
CA ALA A 26 15.75 -4.46 12.78
C ALA A 26 14.46 -3.62 12.85
N MET A 27 14.16 -2.85 11.81
CA MET A 27 12.91 -2.08 11.74
C MET A 27 11.68 -2.99 11.64
N ALA A 28 11.77 -4.09 10.87
CA ALA A 28 10.68 -5.07 10.75
C ALA A 28 10.41 -5.80 12.08
N LYS A 29 11.48 -6.19 12.81
CA LYS A 29 11.36 -6.73 14.16
C LYS A 29 10.76 -5.71 15.13
N ALA A 30 11.18 -4.44 15.05
CA ALA A 30 10.64 -3.36 15.89
C ALA A 30 9.16 -3.04 15.63
N SER A 31 8.61 -3.43 14.47
CA SER A 31 7.21 -3.19 14.08
C SER A 31 6.35 -4.46 14.10
N THR A 32 6.93 -5.60 14.51
CA THR A 32 6.20 -6.85 14.69
C THR A 32 5.70 -6.93 16.11
N VAL A 33 4.38 -7.11 16.28
CA VAL A 33 3.74 -7.31 17.58
C VAL A 33 3.21 -8.74 17.63
N THR A 34 3.56 -9.47 18.68
CA THR A 34 3.01 -10.80 18.98
C THR A 34 2.12 -10.67 20.21
N PHE A 35 0.89 -11.18 20.12
CA PHE A 35 -0.06 -11.20 21.22
C PHE A 35 -0.66 -12.59 21.35
N THR A 36 -1.05 -12.96 22.57
CA THR A 36 -1.77 -14.20 22.83
C THR A 36 -3.25 -13.86 22.93
N LEU A 37 -4.09 -14.59 22.20
CA LEU A 37 -5.55 -14.49 22.30
C LEU A 37 -6.12 -15.73 22.95
N GLU A 38 -7.25 -15.58 23.62
CA GLU A 38 -8.11 -16.72 23.95
C GLU A 38 -8.53 -17.45 22.66
N PRO A 39 -8.56 -18.80 22.63
CA PRO A 39 -8.92 -19.55 21.42
C PRO A 39 -10.30 -19.20 20.83
N ALA A 40 -11.26 -18.84 21.67
CA ALA A 40 -12.59 -18.40 21.22
C ALA A 40 -12.51 -17.07 20.46
N VAL A 41 -11.75 -16.10 20.99
CA VAL A 41 -11.51 -14.81 20.34
C VAL A 41 -10.82 -15.00 18.99
N HIS A 42 -9.77 -15.81 18.93
CA HIS A 42 -9.05 -16.07 17.67
C HIS A 42 -9.99 -16.58 16.56
N ARG A 43 -10.79 -17.61 16.86
CA ARG A 43 -11.77 -18.17 15.90
C ARG A 43 -12.81 -17.15 15.46
N PHE A 44 -13.29 -16.33 16.40
CA PHE A 44 -14.23 -15.26 16.09
C PHE A 44 -13.60 -14.22 15.13
N MET A 45 -12.35 -13.81 15.38
CA MET A 45 -11.62 -12.88 14.51
C MET A 45 -11.36 -13.46 13.12
N GLU A 46 -11.06 -14.75 13.00
CA GLU A 46 -10.92 -15.43 11.71
C GLU A 46 -12.24 -15.41 10.90
N ALA A 47 -13.37 -15.64 11.56
CA ALA A 47 -14.68 -15.57 10.92
C ALA A 47 -14.99 -14.15 10.41
N LEU A 48 -14.71 -13.12 11.22
CA LEU A 48 -14.85 -11.72 10.80
C LEU A 48 -13.92 -11.35 9.65
N ALA A 49 -12.65 -11.80 9.69
CA ALA A 49 -11.70 -11.58 8.62
C ALA A 49 -12.21 -12.21 7.30
N LYS A 50 -12.69 -13.46 7.36
CA LYS A 50 -13.27 -14.16 6.20
C LYS A 50 -14.51 -13.44 5.66
N ALA A 51 -15.40 -12.98 6.52
CA ALA A 51 -16.59 -12.21 6.13
C ALA A 51 -16.23 -10.88 5.45
N ALA A 52 -15.12 -10.26 5.86
CA ALA A 52 -14.54 -9.08 5.20
C ALA A 52 -13.67 -9.41 3.97
N GLU A 53 -13.58 -10.69 3.59
CA GLU A 53 -12.68 -11.23 2.57
C GLU A 53 -11.19 -10.87 2.77
N MET A 54 -10.76 -10.78 4.02
CA MET A 54 -9.38 -10.51 4.42
C MET A 54 -8.76 -11.75 5.07
N ASN A 55 -7.44 -11.87 5.00
CA ASN A 55 -6.74 -12.78 5.92
C ASN A 55 -6.66 -12.15 7.31
N LEU A 56 -6.45 -12.98 8.34
CA LEU A 56 -6.45 -12.54 9.73
C LEU A 56 -5.45 -11.41 9.98
N THR A 57 -4.21 -11.52 9.48
CA THR A 57 -3.17 -10.49 9.66
C THR A 57 -3.60 -9.13 9.12
N HIS A 58 -4.12 -9.08 7.90
CA HIS A 58 -4.60 -7.84 7.28
C HIS A 58 -5.82 -7.28 8.03
N TYR A 59 -6.71 -8.16 8.50
CA TYR A 59 -7.86 -7.75 9.30
C TYR A 59 -7.42 -7.13 10.64
N MET A 60 -6.46 -7.74 11.34
CA MET A 60 -5.90 -7.19 12.58
C MET A 60 -5.16 -5.87 12.34
N GLN A 61 -4.38 -5.75 11.26
CA GLN A 61 -3.77 -4.47 10.88
C GLN A 61 -4.81 -3.38 10.66
N LYS A 62 -5.90 -3.69 9.94
CA LYS A 62 -7.03 -2.76 9.76
C LYS A 62 -7.60 -2.31 11.10
N LEU A 63 -7.81 -3.23 12.04
CA LEU A 63 -8.40 -2.89 13.35
C LEU A 63 -7.51 -1.94 14.14
N VAL A 64 -6.20 -2.21 14.17
CA VAL A 64 -5.23 -1.33 14.83
C VAL A 64 -5.19 0.04 14.14
N GLU A 65 -5.12 0.09 12.82
CA GLU A 65 -5.16 1.36 12.06
C GLU A 65 -6.46 2.13 12.31
N THR A 66 -7.60 1.44 12.41
CA THR A 66 -8.91 2.06 12.71
C THR A 66 -8.93 2.64 14.11
N HIS A 67 -8.44 1.88 15.10
CA HIS A 67 -8.33 2.38 16.46
C HIS A 67 -7.42 3.62 16.57
N VAL A 68 -6.31 3.65 15.83
CA VAL A 68 -5.45 4.85 15.77
C VAL A 68 -6.21 6.05 15.18
N ILE A 69 -7.00 5.85 14.13
CA ILE A 69 -7.82 6.92 13.54
C ILE A 69 -8.83 7.45 14.57
N ASP A 70 -9.48 6.56 15.32
CA ASP A 70 -10.56 6.91 16.23
C ASP A 70 -10.05 7.54 17.55
N ALA A 71 -8.91 7.06 18.07
CA ALA A 71 -8.39 7.45 19.38
C ALA A 71 -7.39 8.62 19.33
N ALA A 72 -6.77 8.89 18.18
CA ALA A 72 -5.78 9.95 18.08
C ALA A 72 -6.41 11.35 18.18
N PRO A 73 -5.63 12.37 18.61
CA PRO A 73 -6.05 13.76 18.54
C PRO A 73 -6.48 14.16 17.13
N LYS A 74 -7.43 15.10 17.01
CA LYS A 74 -8.06 15.52 15.75
C LYS A 74 -7.10 16.00 14.63
N ASN A 75 -5.84 16.30 14.96
CA ASN A 75 -4.81 16.76 14.02
C ASN A 75 -3.55 15.88 14.07
N ASP A 76 -3.64 14.65 14.57
CA ASP A 76 -2.51 13.73 14.55
C ASP A 76 -2.13 13.37 13.09
N PRO A 77 -0.88 13.63 12.66
CA PRO A 77 -0.48 13.40 11.27
C PRO A 77 -0.59 11.93 10.83
N LEU A 78 -0.38 10.97 11.75
CA LEU A 78 -0.50 9.55 11.44
C LEU A 78 -1.97 9.17 11.24
N ALA A 79 -2.86 9.60 12.13
CA ALA A 79 -4.29 9.34 12.04
C ALA A 79 -4.90 9.94 10.77
N MET A 80 -4.58 11.20 10.45
CA MET A 80 -5.03 11.85 9.21
C MET A 80 -4.58 11.09 7.97
N ARG A 81 -3.31 10.64 7.95
CA ARG A 81 -2.76 9.86 6.84
C ARG A 81 -3.44 8.49 6.69
N LEU A 82 -3.67 7.79 7.80
CA LEU A 82 -4.37 6.50 7.80
C LEU A 82 -5.83 6.65 7.37
N ALA A 83 -6.53 7.69 7.84
CA ALA A 83 -7.89 8.01 7.44
C ALA A 83 -7.99 8.31 5.94
N GLY A 84 -7.09 9.15 5.40
CA GLY A 84 -7.02 9.43 3.97
C GLY A 84 -6.76 8.18 3.13
N LYS A 85 -5.80 7.34 3.55
CA LYS A 85 -5.53 6.04 2.90
C LYS A 85 -6.78 5.15 2.87
N ARG A 86 -7.48 5.03 4.01
CA ARG A 86 -8.69 4.22 4.15
C ARG A 86 -9.79 4.74 3.22
N HIS A 87 -10.00 6.05 3.20
CA HIS A 87 -10.97 6.71 2.34
C HIS A 87 -10.69 6.42 0.86
N VAL A 88 -9.46 6.64 0.40
CA VAL A 88 -9.05 6.39 -1.00
C VAL A 88 -9.32 4.95 -1.41
N ILE A 89 -8.92 3.98 -0.59
CA ILE A 89 -9.11 2.56 -0.88
C ILE A 89 -10.61 2.21 -0.95
N ASN A 90 -11.41 2.66 0.02
CA ASN A 90 -12.85 2.37 0.07
C ASN A 90 -13.59 3.03 -1.10
N HIS A 91 -13.23 4.28 -1.44
CA HIS A 91 -13.81 5.01 -2.55
C HIS A 91 -13.49 4.30 -3.87
N ALA A 92 -12.21 3.97 -4.13
CA ALA A 92 -11.82 3.24 -5.33
C ALA A 92 -12.50 1.87 -5.46
N LEU A 93 -12.69 1.14 -4.34
CA LEU A 93 -13.44 -0.11 -4.30
C LEU A 93 -14.91 0.09 -4.70
N LYS A 94 -15.58 1.10 -4.13
CA LYS A 94 -16.97 1.41 -4.44
C LYS A 94 -17.13 1.80 -5.92
N THR A 95 -16.25 2.66 -6.42
CA THR A 95 -16.24 3.08 -7.82
C THR A 95 -16.00 1.91 -8.77
N ALA A 96 -15.07 1.01 -8.43
CA ALA A 96 -14.82 -0.21 -9.20
C ALA A 96 -16.07 -1.10 -9.27
N ALA A 97 -16.72 -1.38 -8.13
CA ALA A 97 -17.92 -2.21 -8.09
C ALA A 97 -19.07 -1.59 -8.92
N GLN A 98 -19.26 -0.27 -8.83
CA GLN A 98 -20.29 0.45 -9.59
C GLN A 98 -20.04 0.41 -11.10
N LEU A 99 -18.80 0.66 -11.54
CA LEU A 99 -18.45 0.63 -12.96
C LEU A 99 -18.54 -0.78 -13.54
N ASP A 100 -18.17 -1.80 -12.77
CA ASP A 100 -18.28 -3.19 -13.19
C ASP A 100 -19.73 -3.65 -13.32
N ALA A 101 -20.57 -3.30 -12.34
CA ALA A 101 -22.01 -3.56 -12.39
C ALA A 101 -22.69 -2.84 -13.57
N ALA A 102 -22.15 -1.70 -14.01
CA ALA A 102 -22.60 -0.98 -15.20
C ALA A 102 -22.04 -1.55 -16.53
N GLY A 103 -21.31 -2.68 -16.49
CA GLY A 103 -20.73 -3.30 -17.69
C GLY A 103 -19.56 -2.52 -18.32
N LYS A 104 -18.97 -1.57 -17.59
CA LYS A 104 -17.88 -0.70 -18.10
C LYS A 104 -16.50 -1.30 -17.90
N PHE A 105 -16.40 -2.63 -17.77
CA PHE A 105 -15.12 -3.29 -17.63
C PHE A 105 -14.36 -3.33 -18.96
N ASP A 106 -13.11 -2.90 -18.95
CA ASP A 106 -12.17 -3.02 -20.06
C ASP A 106 -10.75 -3.38 -19.56
N GLU A 107 -9.79 -3.50 -20.46
CA GLU A 107 -8.41 -3.81 -20.05
C GLU A 107 -7.72 -2.68 -19.27
N HIS A 108 -8.22 -1.45 -19.41
CA HIS A 108 -7.74 -0.24 -18.75
C HIS A 108 -8.48 0.08 -17.45
N PHE A 109 -9.27 -0.87 -16.93
CA PHE A 109 -10.25 -0.62 -15.88
C PHE A 109 -9.68 0.07 -14.63
N ILE A 110 -8.44 -0.24 -14.24
CA ILE A 110 -7.77 0.46 -13.13
C ILE A 110 -7.69 1.98 -13.39
N LEU A 111 -7.29 2.38 -14.59
CA LEU A 111 -7.23 3.80 -14.95
C LEU A 111 -8.63 4.41 -15.00
N THR A 112 -9.61 3.70 -15.56
CA THR A 112 -11.00 4.16 -15.63
C THR A 112 -11.56 4.43 -14.22
N VAL A 113 -11.34 3.51 -13.27
CA VAL A 113 -11.74 3.69 -11.88
C VAL A 113 -11.06 4.89 -11.24
N ILE A 114 -9.75 5.05 -11.43
CA ILE A 114 -9.00 6.17 -10.86
C ILE A 114 -9.48 7.51 -11.44
N LYS A 115 -9.64 7.61 -12.75
CA LYS A 115 -10.15 8.82 -13.40
C LYS A 115 -11.57 9.17 -12.95
N GLU A 116 -12.42 8.17 -12.72
CA GLU A 116 -13.76 8.40 -12.20
C GLU A 116 -13.71 8.86 -10.74
N ALA A 117 -12.87 8.25 -9.91
CA ALA A 117 -12.66 8.66 -8.52
C ALA A 117 -12.05 10.07 -8.42
N GLU A 118 -11.15 10.45 -9.32
CA GLU A 118 -10.54 11.79 -9.39
C GLU A 118 -11.55 12.92 -9.63
N LYS A 119 -12.74 12.61 -10.16
CA LYS A 119 -13.82 13.61 -10.31
C LYS A 119 -14.40 14.04 -8.97
N ASP A 120 -14.25 13.21 -7.93
CA ASP A 120 -14.60 13.59 -6.57
C ASP A 120 -13.49 14.44 -5.96
N GLY A 121 -13.80 15.72 -5.69
CA GLY A 121 -12.85 16.65 -5.07
C GLY A 121 -12.41 16.22 -3.67
N GLU A 122 -13.18 15.39 -2.97
CA GLU A 122 -12.76 14.80 -1.69
C GLU A 122 -11.71 13.71 -1.89
N PHE A 123 -11.82 12.89 -2.93
CA PHE A 123 -10.85 11.85 -3.24
C PHE A 123 -9.43 12.41 -3.40
N ALA A 124 -9.27 13.49 -4.17
CA ALA A 124 -7.97 14.13 -4.37
C ALA A 124 -7.36 14.68 -3.06
N LYS A 125 -8.18 15.27 -2.19
CA LYS A 125 -7.75 15.77 -0.88
C LYS A 125 -7.30 14.63 0.04
N GLN A 126 -8.09 13.56 0.11
CA GLN A 126 -7.79 12.40 0.93
C GLN A 126 -6.57 11.63 0.40
N TYR A 127 -6.39 11.61 -0.92
CA TYR A 127 -5.19 11.08 -1.55
C TYR A 127 -3.94 11.86 -1.14
N ALA A 128 -3.96 13.19 -1.22
CA ALA A 128 -2.84 14.01 -0.75
C ALA A 128 -2.56 13.80 0.75
N ALA A 129 -3.60 13.74 1.59
CA ALA A 129 -3.45 13.44 3.01
C ALA A 129 -2.81 12.06 3.25
N ALA A 130 -3.19 11.03 2.49
CA ALA A 130 -2.62 9.69 2.56
C ALA A 130 -1.12 9.64 2.23
N LEU A 131 -0.62 10.59 1.42
CA LEU A 131 0.79 10.72 1.09
C LEU A 131 1.61 11.45 2.16
N GLY A 132 0.96 12.02 3.18
CA GLY A 132 1.59 12.85 4.21
C GLY A 132 1.43 14.35 3.98
N GLY A 133 0.52 14.77 3.10
CA GLY A 133 0.23 16.18 2.83
C GLY A 133 1.38 16.90 2.11
N LYS A 134 1.39 18.24 2.21
CA LYS A 134 2.36 19.11 1.52
C LYS A 134 3.81 18.81 1.93
N ASP A 135 4.04 18.46 3.19
CA ASP A 135 5.38 18.23 3.72
C ASP A 135 6.06 16.99 3.12
N ALA A 136 5.27 16.05 2.60
CA ALA A 136 5.77 14.84 1.95
C ALA A 136 5.94 15.00 0.43
N GLU A 137 5.42 16.07 -0.16
CA GLU A 137 5.47 16.31 -1.61
C GLU A 137 6.93 16.50 -2.08
N GLY A 138 7.27 15.88 -3.21
CA GLY A 138 8.65 15.89 -3.74
C GLY A 138 9.67 15.10 -2.91
N THR A 139 9.31 14.60 -1.73
CA THR A 139 10.22 13.80 -0.90
C THR A 139 10.27 12.34 -1.35
N ARG A 140 11.40 11.68 -1.10
CA ARG A 140 11.53 10.23 -1.33
C ARG A 140 10.55 9.40 -0.48
N ALA A 141 10.17 9.91 0.69
CA ALA A 141 9.21 9.24 1.56
C ALA A 141 7.79 9.30 0.97
N GLY A 142 7.35 10.49 0.54
CA GLY A 142 6.06 10.68 -0.13
C GLY A 142 5.95 9.85 -1.41
N GLU A 143 7.02 9.80 -2.22
CA GLU A 143 7.02 8.96 -3.43
C GLU A 143 6.87 7.47 -3.13
N ARG A 144 7.52 6.97 -2.07
CA ARG A 144 7.33 5.57 -1.64
C ARG A 144 5.90 5.31 -1.16
N GLN A 145 5.30 6.26 -0.43
CA GLN A 145 3.91 6.14 0.00
C GLN A 145 2.97 6.12 -1.21
N ARG A 146 3.22 6.97 -2.21
CA ARG A 146 2.47 7.03 -3.47
C ARG A 146 2.48 5.70 -4.21
N VAL A 147 3.68 5.14 -4.41
CA VAL A 147 3.84 3.82 -5.03
C VAL A 147 3.11 2.74 -4.24
N SER A 148 3.26 2.74 -2.91
CA SER A 148 2.61 1.75 -2.04
C SER A 148 1.08 1.83 -2.09
N LEU A 149 0.53 3.04 -2.01
CA LEU A 149 -0.90 3.30 -2.08
C LEU A 149 -1.48 2.88 -3.44
N ASN A 150 -0.86 3.31 -4.54
CA ASN A 150 -1.31 2.97 -5.89
C ASN A 150 -1.28 1.46 -6.15
N GLN A 151 -0.26 0.76 -5.65
CA GLN A 151 -0.22 -0.69 -5.72
C GLN A 151 -1.34 -1.36 -4.92
N GLN A 152 -1.67 -0.83 -3.73
CA GLN A 152 -2.79 -1.33 -2.94
C GLN A 152 -4.12 -1.09 -3.66
N VAL A 153 -4.34 0.13 -4.16
CA VAL A 153 -5.54 0.50 -4.92
C VAL A 153 -5.73 -0.40 -6.14
N GLY A 154 -4.68 -0.59 -6.95
CA GLY A 154 -4.76 -1.49 -8.11
C GLY A 154 -5.08 -2.95 -7.74
N ARG A 155 -4.56 -3.45 -6.61
CA ARG A 155 -4.88 -4.80 -6.12
C ARG A 155 -6.33 -4.93 -5.67
N VAL A 156 -6.85 -3.94 -4.93
CA VAL A 156 -8.23 -3.99 -4.44
C VAL A 156 -9.24 -3.82 -5.56
N ILE A 157 -8.98 -2.94 -6.54
CA ILE A 157 -9.82 -2.79 -7.75
C ILE A 157 -9.89 -4.12 -8.49
N LYS A 158 -8.73 -4.73 -8.78
CA LYS A 158 -8.66 -6.02 -9.47
C LYS A 158 -9.46 -7.10 -8.75
N LYS A 159 -9.31 -7.18 -7.41
CA LYS A 159 -10.04 -8.16 -6.61
C LYS A 159 -11.54 -7.91 -6.63
N ALA A 160 -11.98 -6.65 -6.49
CA ALA A 160 -13.39 -6.28 -6.42
C ALA A 160 -14.19 -6.71 -7.65
N VAL A 161 -13.55 -6.78 -8.82
CA VAL A 161 -14.19 -7.15 -10.09
C VAL A 161 -13.83 -8.56 -10.57
N GLY A 162 -13.19 -9.37 -9.70
CA GLY A 162 -12.81 -10.75 -10.02
C GLY A 162 -11.82 -10.88 -11.18
N ALA A 163 -11.08 -9.83 -11.52
CA ALA A 163 -10.20 -9.80 -12.68
C ALA A 163 -8.82 -10.43 -12.42
N ARG A 164 -8.16 -10.82 -13.50
CA ARG A 164 -6.77 -11.26 -13.54
C ARG A 164 -5.90 -10.21 -14.21
N SER A 165 -4.60 -10.29 -13.98
CA SER A 165 -3.64 -9.43 -14.65
C SER A 165 -3.37 -9.97 -16.05
N LYS A 166 -3.69 -9.16 -17.07
CA LYS A 166 -3.45 -9.50 -18.47
C LYS A 166 -1.96 -9.79 -18.70
N ARG A 167 -1.67 -10.83 -19.46
CA ARG A 167 -0.29 -11.18 -19.84
C ARG A 167 -0.03 -10.78 -21.29
N ASN A 168 1.19 -10.35 -21.58
CA ASN A 168 1.64 -10.13 -22.94
C ASN A 168 2.05 -11.46 -23.61
N GLU A 169 2.42 -11.40 -24.89
CA GLU A 169 2.86 -12.55 -25.69
C GLU A 169 4.04 -13.31 -25.05
N ASN A 170 4.87 -12.62 -24.27
CA ASN A 170 6.01 -13.19 -23.53
C ASN A 170 5.63 -13.75 -22.15
N GLY A 171 4.33 -13.88 -21.83
CA GLY A 171 3.83 -14.37 -20.55
C GLY A 171 4.04 -13.42 -19.36
N LYS A 172 4.56 -12.20 -19.58
CA LYS A 172 4.78 -11.18 -18.52
C LYS A 172 3.52 -10.36 -18.30
N ILE A 173 3.35 -9.83 -17.08
CA ILE A 173 2.23 -8.93 -16.75
C ILE A 173 2.29 -7.68 -17.63
N ALA A 174 1.23 -7.46 -18.41
CA ALA A 174 1.07 -6.29 -19.25
C ALA A 174 0.79 -5.06 -18.39
N ARG A 175 1.46 -3.95 -18.71
CA ARG A 175 1.32 -2.68 -18.00
C ARG A 175 1.20 -1.55 -19.01
N ALA A 176 0.42 -0.54 -18.67
CA ALA A 176 0.30 0.70 -19.41
C ALA A 176 0.92 1.85 -18.62
N GLN A 177 1.30 2.91 -19.36
CA GLN A 177 1.78 4.17 -18.82
C GLN A 177 0.80 5.27 -19.20
N VAL A 178 0.64 6.26 -18.33
CA VAL A 178 -0.23 7.41 -18.55
C VAL A 178 0.40 8.66 -17.93
N THR A 179 0.19 9.80 -18.57
CA THR A 179 0.56 11.12 -18.07
C THR A 179 -0.68 11.88 -17.61
N GLY A 180 -0.53 12.79 -16.64
CA GLY A 180 -1.62 13.64 -16.17
C GLY A 180 -2.68 12.97 -15.28
N SER A 181 -2.43 11.77 -14.76
CA SER A 181 -3.24 11.13 -13.71
C SER A 181 -2.40 10.89 -12.46
N ILE A 182 -3.06 10.68 -11.33
CA ILE A 182 -2.42 10.36 -10.04
C ILE A 182 -1.55 9.09 -10.13
N ILE A 183 -1.95 8.14 -10.99
CA ILE A 183 -1.15 6.96 -11.34
C ILE A 183 -0.37 7.24 -12.63
N SER A 184 0.91 6.86 -12.66
CA SER A 184 1.74 6.96 -13.87
C SER A 184 1.85 5.62 -14.61
N THR A 185 1.68 4.52 -13.89
CA THR A 185 1.79 3.14 -14.39
C THR A 185 0.72 2.28 -13.74
N TYR A 186 0.11 1.38 -14.50
CA TYR A 186 -0.87 0.43 -13.98
C TYR A 186 -0.84 -0.88 -14.76
N THR A 187 -1.43 -1.92 -14.17
CA THR A 187 -1.53 -3.25 -14.77
C THR A 187 -2.80 -3.35 -15.60
N LEU A 188 -2.68 -3.90 -16.82
CA LEU A 188 -3.85 -4.21 -17.63
C LEU A 188 -4.59 -5.43 -17.06
N LEU A 189 -5.91 -5.41 -17.12
CA LEU A 189 -6.76 -6.43 -16.55
C LEU A 189 -7.50 -7.24 -17.62
N GLU A 190 -7.90 -8.44 -17.26
CA GLU A 190 -8.78 -9.30 -18.05
C GLU A 190 -9.72 -10.04 -17.09
N LYS A 191 -10.97 -10.32 -17.50
CA LYS A 191 -11.84 -11.21 -16.72
C LYS A 191 -11.52 -12.67 -17.07
N PRO A 192 -11.52 -13.58 -16.08
CA PRO A 192 -11.50 -15.00 -16.39
C PRO A 192 -12.75 -15.33 -17.21
N SER A 193 -12.53 -15.96 -18.37
CA SER A 193 -13.59 -16.57 -19.19
C SER A 193 -14.34 -17.64 -18.42
#